data_AF-A0A9D8XYM1-F1
#
_entry.id   AF-A0A9D8XYM1-F1
#
_cell.length_a   1.000
_cell.length_b   1.000
_cell.length_c   1.000
_cell.angle_alpha   90.00
_cell.angle_beta   90.00
_cell.angle_gamma   90.00
#
_symmetry.space_group_name_H-M   'P 1'
#
loop_
_entity.id
_entity.type
_entity.pdbx_description
1 polymer ?
#
loop_
_entity_poly.entity_id
_entity_poly.type
_entity_poly.pdbx_seq_one_letter_code
_entity_poly.pdbx_strand_id
1 'polypeptide(L)'
;MKEELTEEEKEAMDSLNYEETRDELERVVSALQTGGLSLEESVHAWEKGEYLAKRAEKMLEGVKEKIEKVQKEQQAAGQAAGTQLNLGR
;
A
#
# COMPACT_ATOMS: atom_id res chain seq x y z
N MET A 1 -16.73 20.63 -16.22
CA MET A 1 -15.69 20.61 -15.19
C MET A 1 -15.42 19.14 -14.89
N LYS A 2 -14.25 18.64 -15.27
CA LYS A 2 -13.80 17.29 -14.89
C LYS A 2 -12.86 17.50 -13.72
N GLU A 3 -13.41 17.44 -12.53
CA GLU A 3 -12.72 17.70 -11.25
C GLU A 3 -12.48 16.39 -10.48
N GLU A 4 -12.52 15.24 -11.15
CA GLU A 4 -12.31 13.93 -10.50
C GLU A 4 -11.36 13.07 -11.35
N LEU A 5 -10.48 12.34 -10.66
CA LEU A 5 -9.75 11.17 -11.19
C LEU A 5 -10.69 10.25 -11.96
N THR A 6 -10.37 10.00 -13.22
CA THR A 6 -11.12 9.06 -14.07
C THR A 6 -10.90 7.62 -13.61
N GLU A 7 -11.85 6.75 -13.96
CA GLU A 7 -11.72 5.31 -13.65
C GLU A 7 -10.53 4.68 -14.38
N GLU A 8 -10.22 5.12 -15.60
CA GLU A 8 -9.05 4.64 -16.35
C GLU A 8 -7.73 4.99 -15.64
N GLU A 9 -7.63 6.18 -15.04
CA GLU A 9 -6.46 6.57 -14.24
C GLU A 9 -6.33 5.73 -12.97
N LYS A 10 -7.46 5.44 -12.30
CA LYS A 10 -7.47 4.58 -11.12
C LYS A 10 -7.08 3.15 -11.48
N GLU A 11 -7.61 2.59 -12.56
CA GLU A 11 -7.26 1.27 -13.07
C GLU A 11 -5.76 1.17 -13.42
N ALA A 12 -5.22 2.22 -14.07
CA ALA A 12 -3.79 2.30 -14.36
C ALA A 12 -2.96 2.27 -13.07
N MET A 13 -3.31 3.09 -12.07
CA MET A 13 -2.65 3.06 -10.76
C MET A 13 -2.85 1.74 -10.02
N ASP A 14 -4.00 1.09 -10.21
CA ASP A 14 -4.30 -0.20 -9.60
C ASP A 14 -3.51 -1.37 -10.17
N SER A 15 -2.96 -1.19 -11.37
CA SER A 15 -2.05 -2.17 -11.99
C SER A 15 -0.61 -2.08 -11.45
N LEU A 16 -0.25 -0.98 -10.77
CA LEU A 16 1.11 -0.75 -10.30
C LEU A 16 1.49 -1.64 -9.12
N ASN A 17 2.74 -2.08 -9.10
CA ASN A 17 3.35 -2.70 -7.92
C ASN A 17 3.72 -1.64 -6.86
N TYR A 18 4.26 -2.07 -5.72
CA TYR A 18 4.53 -1.15 -4.60
C TYR A 18 5.59 -0.09 -4.94
N GLU A 19 6.68 -0.48 -5.58
CA GLU A 19 7.76 0.45 -5.95
C GLU A 19 7.27 1.44 -7.00
N GLU A 20 6.51 0.98 -7.99
CA GLU A 20 5.90 1.84 -9.00
C GLU A 20 4.89 2.81 -8.39
N THR A 21 4.06 2.35 -7.45
CA THR A 21 3.10 3.20 -6.72
C THR A 21 3.82 4.27 -5.91
N ARG A 22 4.90 3.89 -5.22
CA ARG A 22 5.74 4.83 -4.44
C ARG A 22 6.40 5.86 -5.34
N ASP A 23 6.98 5.43 -6.45
CA ASP A 23 7.70 6.32 -7.37
C ASP A 23 6.74 7.31 -8.03
N GLU A 24 5.53 6.87 -8.38
CA GLU A 24 4.50 7.76 -8.91
C GLU A 24 4.01 8.75 -7.85
N LEU A 25 3.86 8.32 -6.59
CA LEU A 25 3.52 9.22 -5.49
C LEU A 25 4.60 10.29 -5.29
N GLU A 26 5.88 9.91 -5.35
CA GLU A 26 7.00 10.86 -5.23
C GLU A 26 6.98 11.89 -6.36
N ARG A 27 6.69 11.48 -7.60
CA ARG A 27 6.53 12.40 -8.74
C ARG A 27 5.40 13.40 -8.51
N VAL A 28 4.25 12.94 -8.03
CA VAL A 28 3.11 13.82 -7.73
C VAL A 28 3.45 14.82 -6.63
N VAL A 29 4.07 14.35 -5.54
CA VAL A 29 4.51 15.21 -4.44
C VAL A 29 5.52 16.25 -4.92
N SER A 30 6.49 15.83 -5.74
CA SER A 30 7.49 16.72 -6.32
C SER A 30 6.86 17.81 -7.22
N ALA A 31 5.87 17.45 -8.04
CA ALA A 31 5.12 18.40 -8.86
C ALA A 31 4.38 19.44 -7.99
N LEU A 32 3.70 18.99 -6.93
CA LEU A 32 3.02 19.88 -5.98
C LEU A 32 3.98 20.80 -5.24
N GLN A 33 5.16 20.31 -4.85
CA GLN A 33 6.19 21.08 -4.13
C GLN A 33 6.89 22.11 -5.00
N THR A 34 7.15 21.76 -6.27
CA THR A 34 7.79 22.66 -7.24
C THR A 34 6.87 23.85 -7.55
N GLY A 35 5.56 23.63 -7.50
CA GLY A 35 4.57 24.63 -7.89
C GLY A 35 4.56 24.85 -9.42
N GLY A 36 3.91 25.92 -9.86
CA GLY A 36 3.79 26.23 -11.29
C GLY A 36 2.62 25.52 -12.00
N LEU A 37 1.87 24.69 -11.28
CA LEU A 37 0.59 24.13 -11.72
C LEU A 37 -0.51 25.19 -11.61
N SER A 38 -1.48 25.15 -12.52
CA SER A 38 -2.77 25.83 -12.34
C SER A 38 -3.53 25.27 -11.13
N LEU A 39 -4.60 25.93 -10.72
CA LEU A 39 -5.43 25.45 -9.61
C LEU A 39 -6.02 24.08 -9.94
N GLU A 40 -6.55 23.92 -11.14
CA GLU A 40 -7.15 22.70 -11.63
C GLU A 40 -6.13 21.54 -11.66
N GLU A 41 -4.92 21.80 -12.16
CA GLU A 41 -3.84 20.81 -12.15
C GLU A 41 -3.36 20.47 -10.74
N SER A 42 -3.35 21.45 -9.83
CA SER A 42 -2.96 21.23 -8.43
C SER A 42 -3.97 20.37 -7.69
N VAL A 43 -5.26 20.58 -7.92
CA VAL A 43 -6.35 19.76 -7.36
C VAL A 43 -6.22 18.33 -7.88
N HIS A 44 -6.08 18.16 -9.19
CA HIS A 44 -5.95 16.84 -9.79
C HIS A 44 -4.69 16.09 -9.32
N ALA A 45 -3.55 16.77 -9.22
CA ALA A 45 -2.33 16.19 -8.66
C ALA A 45 -2.52 15.78 -7.19
N TRP A 46 -3.21 16.59 -6.38
CA TRP A 46 -3.53 16.23 -5.01
C TRP A 46 -4.39 14.96 -4.92
N GLU A 47 -5.45 14.85 -5.73
CA GLU A 47 -6.30 13.65 -5.75
C GLU A 47 -5.51 12.39 -6.12
N LYS A 48 -4.64 12.50 -7.14
CA LYS A 48 -3.75 11.41 -7.55
C LYS A 48 -2.81 11.00 -6.41
N GLY A 49 -2.26 11.97 -5.70
CA GLY A 49 -1.40 11.74 -4.54
C GLY A 49 -2.13 11.00 -3.42
N GLU A 50 -3.36 11.43 -3.09
CA GLU A 50 -4.21 10.76 -2.09
C GLU A 50 -4.52 9.32 -2.47
N TYR A 51 -4.81 9.05 -3.75
CA TYR A 51 -5.08 7.71 -4.24
C TYR A 51 -3.84 6.80 -4.09
N LEU A 52 -2.69 7.25 -4.58
CA LEU A 52 -1.44 6.50 -4.53
C LEU A 52 -0.97 6.23 -3.10
N ALA A 53 -1.12 7.20 -2.20
CA ALA A 53 -0.79 7.05 -0.78
C ALA A 53 -1.64 5.95 -0.11
N LYS A 54 -2.96 5.99 -0.30
CA LYS A 54 -3.89 4.96 0.22
C LYS A 54 -3.58 3.58 -0.34
N ARG A 55 -3.24 3.51 -1.63
CA ARG A 55 -2.85 2.25 -2.27
C ARG A 55 -1.57 1.69 -1.64
N ALA A 56 -0.53 2.51 -1.48
CA ALA A 56 0.73 2.09 -0.88
C ALA A 56 0.52 1.57 0.56
N GLU A 57 -0.30 2.28 1.36
CA GLU A 57 -0.68 1.86 2.71
C GLU A 57 -1.36 0.48 2.71
N LYS A 58 -2.37 0.27 1.85
CA LYS A 58 -3.08 -1.01 1.73
C LYS A 58 -2.16 -2.17 1.36
N MET A 59 -1.18 -1.94 0.49
CA MET A 59 -0.19 -2.97 0.13
C MET A 59 0.68 -3.35 1.33
N LEU A 60 1.13 -2.35 2.11
CA LEU A 60 1.94 -2.59 3.31
C LEU A 60 1.14 -3.27 4.42
N GLU A 61 -0.12 -2.90 4.61
CA GLU A 61 -1.03 -3.57 5.53
C GLU A 61 -1.18 -5.06 5.17
N GLY A 62 -1.41 -5.37 3.89
CA GLY A 62 -1.50 -6.76 3.43
C GLY A 62 -0.20 -7.56 3.61
N VAL A 63 0.97 -6.91 3.56
CA VAL A 63 2.25 -7.57 3.91
C VAL A 63 2.34 -7.83 5.41
N LYS A 64 1.96 -6.85 6.24
CA LYS A 64 1.96 -6.97 7.70
C LYS A 64 1.06 -8.11 8.17
N GLU A 65 -0.16 -8.22 7.64
CA GLU A 65 -1.09 -9.30 7.96
C GLU A 65 -0.51 -10.69 7.63
N LYS A 66 0.18 -10.82 6.49
CA LYS A 66 0.86 -12.07 6.10
C LYS A 66 1.96 -12.44 7.08
N ILE A 67 2.76 -11.47 7.51
CA ILE A 67 3.82 -11.69 8.51
C ILE A 67 3.20 -12.15 9.83
N GLU A 68 2.16 -11.47 10.31
CA GLU A 68 1.48 -11.83 11.56
C GLU A 68 0.88 -13.25 11.51
N LYS A 69 0.30 -13.63 10.37
CA LYS A 69 -0.23 -14.98 10.16
C LYS A 69 0.87 -16.04 10.25
N VAL A 70 1.98 -15.85 9.54
CA VAL A 70 3.12 -16.78 9.55
C VAL A 70 3.70 -16.90 10.96
N GLN A 71 3.82 -15.80 11.70
CA GLN A 71 4.30 -15.83 13.08
C GLN A 71 3.38 -16.64 14.02
N LYS A 72 2.05 -16.46 13.90
CA LYS A 72 1.07 -17.23 14.69
C LYS A 72 1.13 -18.72 14.37
N GLU A 73 1.26 -19.09 13.09
CA GLU A 73 1.41 -20.48 12.66
C GLU A 73 2.69 -21.13 13.22
N GLN A 74 3.82 -20.40 13.18
CA GLN A 74 5.08 -20.87 13.77
C GLN A 74 4.99 -21.05 15.29
N GLN A 75 4.33 -20.12 15.99
CA GLN A 75 4.13 -20.22 17.43
C GLN A 75 3.25 -21.43 17.81
N ALA A 76 2.16 -21.64 17.07
CA ALA A 76 1.28 -22.79 17.27
C ALA A 76 2.02 -24.13 17.01
N ALA A 77 2.84 -24.20 15.95
CA ALA A 77 3.65 -25.37 15.64
C ALA A 77 4.67 -25.67 16.75
N GLY A 78 5.34 -24.64 17.29
CA GLY A 78 6.28 -24.78 18.41
C GLY A 78 5.60 -25.28 19.70
N GLN A 79 4.40 -24.79 20.01
CA GLN A 79 3.61 -25.24 21.17
C GLN A 79 3.12 -26.69 21.03
N ALA A 80 2.69 -27.09 19.82
CA ALA A 80 2.29 -28.46 19.55
C ALA A 80 3.47 -29.44 19.72
N ALA A 81 4.65 -29.11 19.19
CA ALA A 81 5.85 -29.93 19.33
C ALA A 81 6.32 -30.05 20.79
N GLY A 82 6.25 -28.95 21.57
CA GLY A 82 6.61 -28.97 23.00
C GLY A 82 5.66 -29.78 23.88
N THR A 83 4.35 -29.77 23.57
CA THR A 83 3.35 -30.57 24.31
C THR A 83 3.56 -32.07 24.07
N GLN A 84 3.89 -32.46 22.85
CA GLN A 84 4.10 -33.86 22.47
C GLN A 84 5.35 -34.48 23.13
N LEU A 85 6.40 -33.67 23.37
CA LEU A 85 7.61 -34.10 24.09
C LEU A 85 7.37 -34.32 25.60
N ASN A 86 6.43 -33.60 26.21
CA ASN A 86 6.12 -33.73 27.64
C ASN A 86 5.19 -34.92 27.97
N LEU A 87 4.43 -35.43 27.00
CA LEU A 87 3.54 -36.59 27.19
C LEU A 87 4.24 -37.95 27.01
N GLY A 88 5.49 -37.96 26.54
CA GLY A 88 6.29 -39.16 26.30
C GLY A 88 7.39 -39.43 27.35
N ARG A 89 7.36 -38.74 28.49
CA ARG A 89 8.28 -38.93 29.63
C ARG A 89 7.56 -39.40 30.87
#